data_AF-A0A1T4REZ7-F1
#
_entry.id   AF-A0A1T4REZ7-F1
#
_cell.length_a   1.000
_cell.length_b   1.000
_cell.length_c   1.000
_cell.angle_alpha   90.00
_cell.angle_beta   90.00
_cell.angle_gamma   90.00
#
_symmetry.space_group_name_H-M   'P 1'
#
loop_
_entity.id
_entity.type
_entity.pdbx_description
1 polymer ?
#
loop_
_entity_poly.entity_id
_entity_poly.type
_entity_poly.pdbx_seq_one_letter_code
_entity_poly.pdbx_strand_id
1 'polypeptide(L)'
;MKSKESGERGTAIVLVALALTGLLGMVAMVADFGQYYLWENRLQTMADAAALAGVQELPDHPDAAVAVAEQYLAANGGTELLTKEITIGADNKSITVNLSKEVNFAFAPVLGVEKGQVSRRATARVAPVKAMKGLAPLAVKQQNFVFGQEYILKNGGGAGDNGWYGAVALGGRGASTYEDNLKYGYQGVIAIGDIIETEPGNMSGPTRRGIQYRLGTMTDNSTPDNIDPNSPRLLYVPVIDDIPKNGRSTARVVGFAAFLLKNELPGNGNDCQIKGYFVRVIVPAEQLDDTSAGFGLYGTRLSE
;
A
#
# COMPACT_ATOMS: atom_id res chain seq x y z
N MET A 1 -3.29 49.06 -74.86
CA MET A 1 -2.98 47.81 -74.12
C MET A 1 -3.61 47.90 -72.74
N LYS A 2 -4.78 47.29 -72.52
CA LYS A 2 -5.41 47.17 -71.19
C LYS A 2 -5.21 45.74 -70.72
N SER A 3 -4.34 45.52 -69.74
CA SER A 3 -4.18 44.22 -69.10
C SER A 3 -5.29 44.01 -68.06
N LYS A 4 -5.62 42.75 -67.85
CA LYS A 4 -6.85 42.22 -67.31
C LYS A 4 -6.54 41.67 -65.91
N GLU A 5 -6.54 42.51 -64.87
CA GLU A 5 -6.14 42.11 -63.50
C GLU A 5 -7.28 42.07 -62.47
N SER A 6 -8.54 42.33 -62.84
CA SER A 6 -9.65 42.36 -61.87
C SER A 6 -10.23 40.99 -61.48
N GLY A 7 -9.76 39.88 -62.06
CA GLY A 7 -10.34 38.54 -61.85
C GLY A 7 -9.73 37.72 -60.69
N GLU A 8 -8.46 37.94 -60.36
CA GLU A 8 -7.73 37.07 -59.41
C GLU A 8 -7.98 37.45 -57.94
N ARG A 9 -8.28 38.72 -57.66
CA ARG A 9 -8.55 39.21 -56.29
C ARG A 9 -9.81 38.58 -55.67
N GLY A 10 -10.81 38.24 -56.48
CA GLY A 10 -12.04 37.59 -56.00
C GLY A 10 -11.83 36.12 -55.63
N THR A 11 -11.14 35.36 -56.50
CA THR A 11 -10.82 33.95 -56.26
C THR A 11 -9.87 33.77 -55.07
N ALA A 12 -8.89 34.66 -54.89
CA ALA A 12 -8.00 34.64 -53.74
C ALA A 12 -8.74 34.79 -52.40
N ILE A 13 -9.72 35.69 -52.31
CA ILE A 13 -10.54 35.87 -51.11
C ILE A 13 -11.34 34.60 -50.79
N VAL A 14 -11.92 33.94 -51.81
CA VAL A 14 -12.67 32.69 -51.61
C VAL A 14 -11.77 31.57 -51.11
N LEU A 15 -10.57 31.41 -51.67
CA LEU A 15 -9.60 30.40 -51.23
C LEU A 15 -9.12 30.67 -49.80
N VAL A 16 -8.84 31.93 -49.45
CA VAL A 16 -8.44 32.33 -48.09
C VAL A 16 -9.58 32.06 -47.09
N ALA A 17 -10.83 32.39 -47.45
CA ALA A 17 -11.98 32.11 -46.60
C ALA A 17 -12.14 30.60 -46.34
N LEU A 18 -12.07 29.77 -47.37
CA LEU A 18 -12.14 28.31 -47.24
C LEU A 18 -10.99 27.76 -46.39
N ALA A 19 -9.76 28.25 -46.58
CA ALA A 19 -8.60 27.85 -45.79
C ALA A 19 -8.76 28.23 -44.31
N LEU A 20 -9.23 29.45 -44.02
CA LEU A 20 -9.51 29.91 -42.66
C LEU A 20 -10.62 29.09 -41.99
N THR A 21 -11.69 28.78 -42.71
CA THR A 21 -12.75 27.89 -42.22
C THR A 21 -12.20 26.50 -41.89
N GLY A 22 -11.37 25.94 -42.77
CA GLY A 22 -10.71 24.65 -42.52
C GLY A 22 -9.80 24.69 -41.28
N LEU A 23 -9.00 25.75 -41.13
CA LEU A 23 -8.15 25.96 -39.96
C LEU A 23 -8.95 26.08 -38.66
N LEU A 24 -10.03 26.87 -38.67
CA LEU A 24 -10.93 27.00 -37.51
C LEU A 24 -11.60 25.67 -37.15
N GLY A 25 -12.00 24.88 -38.15
CA GLY A 25 -12.53 23.53 -37.94
C GLY A 25 -11.53 22.59 -37.27
N MET A 26 -10.26 22.65 -37.64
CA MET A 26 -9.21 21.87 -36.96
C MET A 26 -8.97 22.33 -35.52
N VAL A 27 -8.94 23.65 -35.25
CA VAL A 27 -8.81 24.19 -33.88
C VAL A 27 -9.98 23.77 -33.00
N ALA A 28 -11.20 23.85 -33.52
CA ALA A 28 -12.41 23.37 -32.89
C ALA A 28 -12.31 21.90 -32.47
N MET A 29 -11.89 21.04 -33.40
CA MET A 29 -11.70 19.61 -33.14
C MET A 29 -10.65 19.37 -32.05
N VAL A 30 -9.50 20.04 -32.13
CA VAL A 30 -8.43 19.93 -31.12
C VAL A 30 -8.93 20.37 -29.74
N ALA A 31 -9.75 21.42 -29.67
CA ALA A 31 -10.30 21.89 -28.40
C ALA A 31 -11.24 20.86 -27.76
N ASP A 32 -12.15 20.27 -28.53
CA ASP A 32 -13.11 19.28 -28.04
C ASP A 32 -12.44 17.96 -27.63
N PHE A 33 -11.54 17.44 -28.47
CA PHE A 33 -10.74 16.26 -28.12
C PHE A 33 -9.84 16.52 -26.91
N GLY A 34 -9.28 17.73 -26.81
CA GLY A 34 -8.51 18.16 -25.65
C GLY A 34 -9.33 18.11 -24.37
N GLN A 35 -10.55 18.64 -24.37
CA GLN A 35 -11.44 18.58 -23.21
C GLN A 35 -11.83 17.14 -22.85
N TYR A 36 -12.15 16.32 -23.83
CA TYR A 36 -12.46 14.90 -23.61
C TYR A 36 -11.29 14.19 -22.91
N TYR A 37 -10.07 14.35 -23.43
CA TYR A 37 -8.87 13.67 -22.90
C TYR A 37 -8.47 14.19 -21.51
N LEU A 38 -8.70 15.48 -21.22
CA LEU A 38 -8.51 16.04 -19.88
C LEU A 38 -9.46 15.40 -18.86
N TRP A 39 -10.74 15.25 -19.21
CA TRP A 39 -11.71 14.57 -18.35
C TRP A 39 -11.42 13.09 -18.21
N GLU A 40 -10.95 12.46 -19.28
CA GLU A 40 -10.53 11.06 -19.30
C GLU A 40 -9.42 10.77 -18.27
N ASN A 41 -8.35 11.57 -18.27
CA ASN A 41 -7.29 11.44 -17.28
C ASN A 41 -7.78 11.77 -15.86
N ARG A 42 -8.61 12.82 -15.73
CA ARG A 42 -9.14 13.22 -14.42
C ARG A 42 -10.00 12.12 -13.79
N LEU A 43 -10.87 11.46 -14.57
CA LEU A 43 -11.68 10.35 -14.07
C LEU A 43 -10.82 9.16 -13.65
N GLN A 44 -9.75 8.85 -14.40
CA GLN A 44 -8.84 7.78 -14.01
C GLN A 44 -8.17 8.08 -12.67
N THR A 45 -7.59 9.28 -12.52
CA THR A 45 -6.95 9.71 -11.26
C THR A 45 -7.92 9.67 -10.08
N MET A 46 -9.18 10.09 -10.29
CA MET A 46 -10.22 10.03 -9.25
C MET A 46 -10.56 8.59 -8.86
N ALA A 47 -10.73 7.71 -9.84
CA ALA A 47 -11.04 6.31 -9.61
C ALA A 47 -9.90 5.61 -8.86
N ASP A 48 -8.65 5.84 -9.29
CA ASP A 48 -7.45 5.28 -8.67
C ASP A 48 -7.29 5.75 -7.21
N ALA A 49 -7.45 7.05 -6.97
CA ALA A 49 -7.36 7.61 -5.62
C ALA A 49 -8.45 7.06 -4.69
N ALA A 50 -9.70 6.97 -5.18
CA ALA A 50 -10.80 6.42 -4.40
C ALA A 50 -10.61 4.92 -4.11
N ALA A 51 -10.16 4.14 -5.10
CA ALA A 51 -9.87 2.72 -4.92
C ALA A 51 -8.72 2.51 -3.92
N LEU A 52 -7.60 3.25 -4.07
CA LEU A 52 -6.45 3.16 -3.17
C LEU A 52 -6.74 3.65 -1.74
N ALA A 53 -7.67 4.58 -1.57
CA ALA A 53 -8.11 5.02 -0.26
C ALA A 53 -9.03 3.98 0.40
N GLY A 54 -10.06 3.52 -0.31
CA GLY A 54 -11.01 2.56 0.23
C GLY A 54 -10.39 1.20 0.55
N VAL A 55 -9.42 0.74 -0.26
CA VAL A 55 -8.77 -0.57 -0.04
C VAL A 55 -8.00 -0.62 1.30
N GLN A 56 -7.69 0.52 1.93
CA GLN A 56 -7.01 0.56 3.22
C GLN A 56 -7.86 0.02 4.36
N GLU A 57 -9.18 -0.05 4.19
CA GLU A 57 -10.11 -0.60 5.17
C GLU A 57 -10.35 -2.11 4.97
N LEU A 58 -9.82 -2.68 3.88
CA LEU A 58 -9.99 -4.10 3.56
C LEU A 58 -8.86 -4.95 4.16
N PRO A 59 -9.15 -6.20 4.57
CA PRO A 59 -10.43 -6.91 4.39
C PRO A 59 -11.43 -6.78 5.55
N ASP A 60 -11.12 -6.01 6.59
CA ASP A 60 -11.84 -6.06 7.87
C ASP A 60 -13.11 -5.21 7.91
N HIS A 61 -13.12 -4.08 7.22
CA HIS A 61 -14.20 -3.11 7.26
C HIS A 61 -14.70 -2.76 5.84
N PRO A 62 -15.38 -3.69 5.14
CA PRO A 62 -15.86 -3.46 3.78
C PRO A 62 -16.83 -2.28 3.66
N ASP A 63 -17.67 -2.04 4.67
CA ASP A 63 -18.58 -0.89 4.68
C ASP A 63 -17.82 0.44 4.83
N ALA A 64 -16.76 0.46 5.66
CA ALA A 64 -15.89 1.63 5.80
C ALA A 64 -15.09 1.87 4.51
N ALA A 65 -14.65 0.81 3.81
CA ALA A 65 -13.94 0.91 2.53
C ALA A 65 -14.75 1.70 1.50
N VAL A 66 -16.05 1.41 1.40
CA VAL A 66 -16.97 2.15 0.51
C VAL A 66 -17.09 3.61 0.95
N ALA A 67 -17.34 3.86 2.23
CA ALA A 67 -17.49 5.22 2.77
C ALA A 67 -16.23 6.08 2.55
N VAL A 68 -15.04 5.52 2.78
CA VAL A 68 -13.75 6.20 2.54
C VAL A 68 -13.55 6.48 1.05
N ALA A 69 -13.85 5.52 0.17
CA ALA A 69 -13.78 5.75 -1.28
C ALA A 69 -14.73 6.87 -1.73
N GLU A 70 -15.95 6.92 -1.21
CA GLU A 70 -16.91 8.01 -1.48
C GLU A 70 -16.40 9.37 -1.00
N GLN A 71 -15.80 9.43 0.20
CA GLN A 71 -15.20 10.65 0.74
C GLN A 71 -14.08 11.18 -0.17
N TYR A 72 -13.21 10.29 -0.67
CA TYR A 72 -12.16 10.66 -1.61
C TYR A 72 -12.72 11.13 -2.95
N LEU A 73 -13.78 10.50 -3.47
CA LEU A 73 -14.46 10.99 -4.67
C LEU A 73 -15.05 12.38 -4.46
N ALA A 74 -15.69 12.63 -3.32
CA ALA A 74 -16.27 13.93 -2.99
C ALA A 74 -15.19 15.02 -2.92
N ALA A 75 -14.06 14.75 -2.26
CA ALA A 75 -12.93 15.67 -2.16
C ALA A 75 -12.30 16.00 -3.52
N ASN A 76 -12.37 15.10 -4.50
CA ASN A 76 -11.79 15.28 -5.83
C ASN A 76 -12.79 15.83 -6.89
N GLY A 77 -13.94 16.37 -6.46
CA GLY A 77 -14.92 16.98 -7.37
C GLY A 77 -15.87 15.97 -8.01
N GLY A 78 -16.14 14.86 -7.34
CA GLY A 78 -17.06 13.81 -7.79
C GLY A 78 -18.52 14.27 -7.91
N THR A 79 -18.90 15.47 -7.47
CA THR A 79 -20.28 15.97 -7.54
C THR A 79 -20.83 16.04 -8.97
N GLU A 80 -19.97 16.20 -9.97
CA GLU A 80 -20.35 16.34 -11.38
C GLU A 80 -20.32 15.02 -12.17
N LEU A 81 -20.32 13.87 -11.49
CA LEU A 81 -20.29 12.55 -12.13
C LEU A 81 -21.69 12.04 -12.41
N LEU A 82 -21.86 11.43 -13.59
CA LEU A 82 -23.07 10.74 -14.01
C LEU A 82 -23.25 9.41 -13.26
N THR A 83 -22.15 8.70 -13.02
CA THR A 83 -22.16 7.39 -12.34
C THR A 83 -21.03 7.33 -11.33
N LYS A 84 -21.36 6.80 -10.15
CA LYS A 84 -20.42 6.43 -9.08
C LYS A 84 -20.84 5.06 -8.58
N GLU A 85 -20.19 4.03 -9.06
CA GLU A 85 -20.43 2.68 -8.60
C GLU A 85 -19.17 2.21 -7.90
N ILE A 86 -19.32 1.80 -6.64
CA ILE A 86 -18.25 1.25 -5.83
C ILE A 86 -18.68 -0.16 -5.42
N THR A 87 -17.85 -1.14 -5.71
CA THR A 87 -18.14 -2.55 -5.42
C THR A 87 -16.97 -3.19 -4.70
N ILE A 88 -17.29 -3.98 -3.67
CA ILE A 88 -16.31 -4.80 -2.96
C ILE A 88 -16.31 -6.20 -3.57
N GLY A 89 -15.12 -6.77 -3.77
CA GLY A 89 -14.97 -8.15 -4.23
C GLY A 89 -15.53 -9.13 -3.21
N ALA A 90 -16.03 -10.28 -3.67
CA ALA A 90 -16.68 -11.28 -2.80
C ALA A 90 -15.77 -11.84 -1.69
N ASP A 91 -14.46 -11.72 -1.84
CA ASP A 91 -13.44 -12.12 -0.86
C ASP A 91 -13.06 -10.99 0.12
N ASN A 92 -13.69 -9.82 0.01
CA ASN A 92 -13.36 -8.57 0.72
C ASN A 92 -11.90 -8.12 0.53
N LYS A 93 -11.20 -8.56 -0.53
CA LYS A 93 -9.80 -8.20 -0.77
C LYS A 93 -9.61 -7.21 -1.92
N SER A 94 -10.70 -6.74 -2.51
CA SER A 94 -10.64 -5.77 -3.59
C SER A 94 -11.79 -4.78 -3.53
N ILE A 95 -11.53 -3.56 -3.97
CA ILE A 95 -12.52 -2.52 -4.21
C ILE A 95 -12.41 -2.06 -5.65
N THR A 96 -13.54 -2.00 -6.36
CA THR A 96 -13.64 -1.49 -7.72
C THR A 96 -14.46 -0.22 -7.71
N VAL A 97 -13.94 0.83 -8.37
CA VAL A 97 -14.60 2.13 -8.54
C VAL A 97 -14.83 2.37 -10.03
N ASN A 98 -16.10 2.44 -10.45
CA ASN A 98 -16.51 2.81 -11.81
C ASN A 98 -17.09 4.23 -11.79
N LEU A 99 -16.48 5.13 -12.57
CA LEU A 99 -16.89 6.52 -12.70
C LEU A 99 -17.31 6.82 -14.14
N SER A 100 -18.33 7.64 -14.30
CA SER A 100 -18.71 8.17 -15.62
C SER A 100 -19.07 9.64 -15.54
N LYS A 101 -18.80 10.39 -16.61
CA LYS A 101 -19.17 11.80 -16.77
C LYS A 101 -19.59 12.08 -18.22
N GLU A 102 -20.55 12.97 -18.38
CA GLU A 102 -20.89 13.57 -19.67
C GLU A 102 -20.07 14.86 -19.89
N VAL A 103 -19.42 14.95 -21.05
CA VAL A 103 -18.63 16.10 -21.49
C VAL A 103 -19.38 16.78 -22.62
N ASN A 104 -19.74 18.05 -22.41
CA ASN A 104 -20.34 18.87 -23.46
C ASN A 104 -19.23 19.37 -24.40
N PHE A 105 -19.39 19.16 -25.70
CA PHE A 105 -18.46 19.70 -26.68
C PHE A 105 -18.81 21.15 -27.03
N ALA A 106 -17.79 21.96 -27.25
CA ALA A 106 -17.93 23.37 -27.57
C ALA A 106 -18.15 23.60 -29.07
N PHE A 107 -17.54 22.79 -29.95
CA PHE A 107 -17.56 23.02 -31.40
C PHE A 107 -18.12 21.85 -32.23
N ALA A 108 -17.99 20.62 -31.74
CA ALA A 108 -18.59 19.43 -32.33
C ALA A 108 -20.12 19.49 -32.53
N PRO A 109 -20.91 20.32 -31.82
CA PRO A 109 -22.32 20.51 -32.15
C PRO A 109 -22.56 20.97 -33.60
N VAL A 110 -21.61 21.69 -34.23
CA VAL A 110 -21.70 22.09 -35.66
C VAL A 110 -21.74 20.86 -36.59
N LEU A 111 -21.19 19.74 -36.14
CA LEU A 111 -21.20 18.45 -36.84
C LEU A 111 -22.30 17.51 -36.33
N GLY A 112 -23.20 17.99 -35.47
CA GLY A 112 -24.29 17.21 -34.88
C GLY A 112 -23.90 16.38 -33.67
N VAL A 113 -22.72 16.59 -33.08
CA VAL A 113 -22.26 15.87 -31.87
C VAL A 113 -22.21 16.83 -30.70
N GLU A 114 -23.24 16.82 -29.87
CA GLU A 114 -23.35 17.78 -28.77
C GLU A 114 -22.51 17.39 -27.55
N LYS A 115 -22.40 16.08 -27.27
CA LYS A 115 -21.83 15.56 -26.03
C LYS A 115 -21.14 14.23 -26.25
N GLY A 116 -20.20 13.90 -25.35
CA GLY A 116 -19.56 12.60 -25.25
C GLY A 116 -19.61 12.08 -23.82
N GLN A 117 -19.67 10.76 -23.65
CA GLN A 117 -19.57 10.13 -22.34
C GLN A 117 -18.15 9.59 -22.14
N VAL A 118 -17.55 9.92 -21.01
CA VAL A 118 -16.26 9.38 -20.58
C VAL A 118 -16.51 8.48 -19.39
N SER A 119 -15.97 7.26 -19.43
CA SER A 119 -16.03 6.33 -18.30
C SER A 119 -14.65 5.79 -17.98
N ARG A 120 -14.40 5.58 -16.69
CA ARG A 120 -13.17 4.99 -16.16
C ARG A 120 -13.45 4.06 -15.00
N ARG A 121 -12.54 3.10 -14.84
CA ARG A 121 -12.59 2.07 -13.83
C ARG A 121 -11.22 1.95 -13.19
N ALA A 122 -11.21 1.81 -11.87
CA ALA A 122 -10.02 1.44 -11.11
C ALA A 122 -10.37 0.31 -10.15
N THR A 123 -9.46 -0.64 -9.97
CA THR A 123 -9.60 -1.69 -8.97
C THR A 123 -8.37 -1.65 -8.08
N ALA A 124 -8.53 -1.61 -6.76
CA ALA A 124 -7.42 -1.77 -5.83
C ALA A 124 -7.61 -3.06 -5.03
N ARG A 125 -6.50 -3.72 -4.69
CA ARG A 125 -6.49 -4.98 -3.96
C ARG A 125 -5.57 -4.93 -2.76
N VAL A 126 -5.93 -5.67 -1.71
CA VAL A 126 -5.09 -5.94 -0.54
C VAL A 126 -4.60 -7.37 -0.58
N ALA A 127 -3.30 -7.56 -0.35
CA ALA A 127 -2.68 -8.87 -0.34
C ALA A 127 -1.49 -8.93 0.64
N PRO A 128 -1.15 -10.11 1.15
CA PRO A 128 0.03 -10.30 1.99
C PRO A 128 1.31 -9.75 1.35
N VAL A 129 2.19 -9.19 2.17
CA VAL A 129 3.50 -8.69 1.72
C VAL A 129 4.40 -9.88 1.36
N LYS A 130 4.94 -9.89 0.14
CA LYS A 130 5.81 -10.98 -0.35
C LYS A 130 7.27 -10.82 0.09
N ALA A 131 7.75 -9.59 0.16
CA ALA A 131 9.12 -9.27 0.54
C ALA A 131 9.20 -7.88 1.17
N MET A 132 10.05 -7.69 2.17
CA MET A 132 10.19 -6.40 2.83
C MET A 132 11.56 -6.17 3.47
N LYS A 133 11.82 -4.90 3.79
CA LYS A 133 12.93 -4.42 4.63
C LYS A 133 12.37 -3.95 5.98
N GLY A 134 13.27 -3.60 6.90
CA GLY A 134 12.92 -3.05 8.22
C GLY A 134 12.53 -4.10 9.26
N LEU A 135 12.80 -5.38 9.00
CA LEU A 135 12.44 -6.47 9.92
C LEU A 135 13.23 -6.38 11.21
N ALA A 136 12.55 -6.56 12.34
CA ALA A 136 13.21 -6.84 13.60
C ALA A 136 13.86 -8.24 13.53
N PRO A 137 14.98 -8.47 14.23
CA PRO A 137 15.68 -9.76 14.25
C PRO A 137 15.00 -10.77 15.18
N LEU A 138 13.67 -10.83 15.11
CA LEU A 138 12.79 -11.67 15.89
C LEU A 138 11.85 -12.39 14.93
N ALA A 139 11.59 -13.67 15.16
CA ALA A 139 10.64 -14.45 14.37
C ALA A 139 9.62 -15.11 15.28
N VAL A 140 8.44 -15.39 14.72
CA VAL A 140 7.37 -16.11 15.40
C VAL A 140 6.94 -17.30 14.54
N LYS A 141 6.59 -18.42 15.20
CA LYS A 141 6.08 -19.59 14.49
C LYS A 141 4.71 -19.30 13.87
N GLN A 142 4.44 -19.89 12.72
CA GLN A 142 3.16 -19.81 12.04
C GLN A 142 2.04 -20.32 12.95
N GLN A 143 1.06 -19.46 13.19
CA GLN A 143 -0.15 -19.77 13.93
C GLN A 143 -1.27 -18.78 13.58
N ASN A 144 -2.49 -19.06 14.04
CA ASN A 144 -3.59 -18.12 13.95
C ASN A 144 -3.46 -17.07 15.06
N PHE A 145 -3.05 -15.85 14.69
CA PHE A 145 -2.95 -14.74 15.65
C PHE A 145 -4.31 -14.13 15.94
N VAL A 146 -4.60 -13.90 17.22
CA VAL A 146 -5.73 -13.09 17.67
C VAL A 146 -5.24 -11.65 17.79
N PHE A 147 -5.60 -10.80 16.83
CA PHE A 147 -5.14 -9.41 16.80
C PHE A 147 -5.65 -8.63 18.02
N GLY A 148 -4.79 -7.77 18.59
CA GLY A 148 -5.09 -7.00 19.80
C GLY A 148 -4.97 -7.76 21.12
N GLN A 149 -4.75 -9.09 21.10
CA GLN A 149 -4.43 -9.86 22.30
C GLN A 149 -2.94 -9.72 22.68
N GLU A 150 -2.62 -9.73 23.98
CA GLU A 150 -1.22 -9.71 24.45
C GLU A 150 -0.52 -11.05 24.15
N TYR A 151 0.65 -10.98 23.53
CA TYR A 151 1.56 -12.09 23.24
C TYR A 151 2.96 -11.81 23.79
N ILE A 152 3.68 -12.90 24.05
CA ILE A 152 5.14 -12.87 24.26
C ILE A 152 5.79 -13.20 22.93
N LEU A 153 6.39 -12.20 22.29
CA LEU A 153 7.12 -12.38 21.02
C LEU A 153 8.51 -13.02 21.25
N LYS A 154 9.13 -12.71 22.38
CA LYS A 154 10.43 -13.24 22.78
C LYS A 154 10.36 -13.73 24.22
N ASN A 155 10.75 -14.98 24.45
CA ASN A 155 10.81 -15.58 25.78
C ASN A 155 12.08 -15.16 26.53
N GLY A 156 11.99 -15.17 27.86
CA GLY A 156 13.14 -15.04 28.75
C GLY A 156 13.86 -16.37 28.98
N GLY A 157 15.04 -16.32 29.60
CA GLY A 157 15.89 -17.49 29.85
C GLY A 157 15.16 -18.65 30.54
N GLY A 158 15.35 -19.88 30.04
CA GLY A 158 14.71 -21.09 30.57
C GLY A 158 13.32 -21.42 29.99
N ALA A 159 12.69 -20.49 29.27
CA ALA A 159 11.38 -20.67 28.63
C ALA A 159 11.43 -20.71 27.09
N GLY A 160 12.62 -20.93 26.52
CA GLY A 160 12.83 -21.01 25.08
C GLY A 160 12.62 -22.42 24.51
N ASP A 161 12.20 -22.50 23.26
CA ASP A 161 12.05 -23.76 22.53
C ASP A 161 13.43 -24.28 22.13
N ASN A 162 13.94 -25.30 22.83
CA ASN A 162 15.26 -25.90 22.58
C ASN A 162 16.41 -24.87 22.54
N GLY A 163 16.34 -23.85 23.41
CA GLY A 163 17.36 -22.78 23.50
C GLY A 163 17.17 -21.64 22.50
N TRP A 164 16.12 -21.68 21.68
CA TRP A 164 15.66 -20.55 20.87
C TRP A 164 14.63 -19.72 21.62
N TYR A 165 14.87 -18.41 21.67
CA TYR A 165 14.03 -17.49 22.46
C TYR A 165 13.23 -16.52 21.58
N GLY A 166 13.27 -16.68 20.26
CA GLY A 166 12.62 -15.80 19.28
C GLY A 166 13.60 -15.09 18.33
N ALA A 167 14.91 -15.09 18.62
CA ALA A 167 15.90 -14.35 17.83
C ALA A 167 16.27 -15.05 16.50
N VAL A 168 16.47 -14.26 15.46
CA VAL A 168 16.97 -14.71 14.14
C VAL A 168 18.12 -13.83 13.67
N ALA A 169 19.04 -14.41 12.91
CA ALA A 169 20.15 -13.68 12.31
C ALA A 169 19.70 -13.06 10.98
N LEU A 170 19.79 -11.74 10.89
CA LEU A 170 19.48 -10.98 9.68
C LEU A 170 20.71 -10.13 9.31
N GLY A 171 21.30 -10.39 8.14
CA GLY A 171 22.50 -9.68 7.68
C GLY A 171 23.79 -10.00 8.44
N GLY A 172 23.76 -10.98 9.35
CA GLY A 172 24.90 -11.37 10.16
C GLY A 172 24.46 -11.92 11.52
N ARG A 173 25.40 -12.57 12.21
CA ARG A 173 25.18 -13.14 13.53
C ARG A 173 25.70 -12.26 14.65
N GLY A 174 25.17 -12.47 15.85
CA GLY A 174 25.71 -11.97 17.11
C GLY A 174 24.92 -10.83 17.75
N ALA A 175 25.20 -10.62 19.04
CA ALA A 175 24.46 -9.72 19.91
C ALA A 175 24.42 -8.26 19.42
N SER A 176 25.50 -7.76 18.80
CA SER A 176 25.56 -6.39 18.28
C SER A 176 24.64 -6.22 17.08
N THR A 177 24.73 -7.10 16.09
CA THR A 177 23.88 -7.08 14.90
C THR A 177 22.41 -7.24 15.27
N TYR A 178 22.10 -8.12 16.22
CA TYR A 178 20.75 -8.24 16.78
C TYR A 178 20.29 -6.93 17.43
N GLU A 179 21.12 -6.26 18.23
CA GLU A 179 20.73 -4.99 18.86
C GLU A 179 20.45 -3.90 17.82
N ASP A 180 21.31 -3.76 16.82
CA ASP A 180 21.19 -2.73 15.79
C ASP A 180 19.97 -2.97 14.91
N ASN A 181 19.75 -4.20 14.45
CA ASN A 181 18.54 -4.57 13.72
C ASN A 181 17.29 -4.39 14.58
N LEU A 182 17.36 -4.67 15.89
CA LEU A 182 16.23 -4.43 16.78
C LEU A 182 15.93 -2.94 16.88
N LYS A 183 16.92 -2.04 16.93
CA LYS A 183 16.70 -0.58 16.98
C LYS A 183 16.17 -0.01 15.67
N TYR A 184 16.75 -0.39 14.54
CA TYR A 184 16.58 0.30 13.27
C TYR A 184 15.84 -0.51 12.19
N GLY A 185 15.59 -1.79 12.46
CA GLY A 185 15.13 -2.73 11.45
C GLY A 185 16.26 -3.14 10.50
N TYR A 186 16.25 -4.40 10.08
CA TYR A 186 17.21 -4.92 9.11
C TYR A 186 16.93 -4.33 7.71
N GLN A 187 17.94 -3.73 7.09
CA GLN A 187 17.77 -2.99 5.83
C GLN A 187 17.89 -3.85 4.56
N GLY A 188 18.26 -5.13 4.70
CA GLY A 188 18.20 -6.09 3.61
C GLY A 188 16.77 -6.55 3.34
N VAL A 189 16.53 -7.03 2.12
CA VAL A 189 15.23 -7.60 1.73
C VAL A 189 15.18 -9.06 2.18
N ILE A 190 14.10 -9.44 2.84
CA ILE A 190 13.73 -10.84 3.07
C ILE A 190 12.41 -11.10 2.37
N ALA A 191 12.31 -12.24 1.68
CA ALA A 191 11.13 -12.68 0.95
C ALA A 191 10.51 -13.94 1.57
N ILE A 192 9.22 -14.15 1.32
CA ILE A 192 8.56 -15.44 1.56
C ILE A 192 9.28 -16.53 0.77
N GLY A 193 9.62 -17.63 1.45
CA GLY A 193 10.40 -18.74 0.92
C GLY A 193 11.89 -18.71 1.31
N ASP A 194 12.40 -17.57 1.76
CA ASP A 194 13.79 -17.47 2.21
C ASP A 194 14.06 -18.34 3.43
N ILE A 195 15.28 -18.85 3.51
CA ILE A 195 15.77 -19.60 4.66
C ILE A 195 16.65 -18.68 5.51
N ILE A 196 16.22 -18.41 6.74
CA ILE A 196 16.95 -17.57 7.69
C ILE A 196 17.53 -18.41 8.82
N GLU A 197 18.65 -17.98 9.38
CA GLU A 197 19.26 -18.67 10.52
C GLU A 197 18.63 -18.22 11.84
N THR A 198 18.38 -19.16 12.75
CA THR A 198 18.02 -18.84 14.13
C THR A 198 19.24 -18.45 14.93
N GLU A 199 19.02 -17.58 15.92
CA GLU A 199 20.05 -17.16 16.88
C GLU A 199 19.77 -17.81 18.24
N PRO A 200 20.66 -18.70 18.72
CA PRO A 200 20.50 -19.30 20.04
C PRO A 200 20.83 -18.29 21.15
N GLY A 201 20.22 -18.50 22.30
CA GLY A 201 20.51 -17.72 23.50
C GLY A 201 19.53 -16.56 23.73
N ASN A 202 19.43 -16.17 24.99
CA ASN A 202 18.37 -15.28 25.46
C ASN A 202 18.60 -13.80 25.03
N MET A 203 19.83 -13.39 24.72
CA MET A 203 20.16 -12.02 24.26
C MET A 203 19.55 -10.89 25.11
N SER A 204 19.50 -11.09 26.44
CA SER A 204 18.75 -10.21 27.34
C SER A 204 19.24 -8.75 27.33
N GLY A 205 20.54 -8.52 27.47
CA GLY A 205 21.12 -7.17 27.47
C GLY A 205 20.84 -6.40 26.17
N PRO A 206 21.21 -6.95 25.00
CA PRO A 206 20.89 -6.39 23.69
C PRO A 206 19.39 -6.12 23.49
N THR A 207 18.53 -7.06 23.89
CA THR A 207 17.08 -6.92 23.79
C THR A 207 16.59 -5.71 24.58
N ARG A 208 16.96 -5.63 25.86
CA ARG A 208 16.52 -4.53 26.71
C ARG A 208 16.98 -3.17 26.16
N ARG A 209 18.22 -3.05 25.69
CA ARG A 209 18.73 -1.79 25.10
C ARG A 209 18.04 -1.42 23.79
N GLY A 210 17.77 -2.39 22.92
CA GLY A 210 17.04 -2.16 21.66
C GLY A 210 15.61 -1.69 21.88
N ILE A 211 14.88 -2.34 22.81
CA ILE A 211 13.52 -1.91 23.17
C ILE A 211 13.54 -0.56 23.90
N GLN A 212 14.51 -0.33 24.81
CA GLN A 212 14.66 0.96 25.48
C GLN A 212 14.89 2.09 24.49
N TYR A 213 15.70 1.88 23.44
CA TYR A 213 15.89 2.86 22.39
C TYR A 213 14.56 3.22 21.72
N ARG A 214 13.78 2.23 21.26
CA ARG A 214 12.49 2.45 20.60
C ARG A 214 11.47 3.16 21.49
N LEU A 215 11.33 2.73 22.75
CA LEU A 215 10.42 3.38 23.70
C LEU A 215 10.90 4.79 24.05
N GLY A 216 12.21 5.03 24.07
CA GLY A 216 12.79 6.35 24.32
C GLY A 216 12.62 7.34 23.18
N THR A 217 12.37 6.86 21.95
CA THR A 217 12.14 7.69 20.75
C THR A 217 10.67 7.82 20.37
N MET A 218 9.74 7.24 21.13
CA MET A 218 8.31 7.30 20.80
C MET A 218 7.79 8.74 20.89
N THR A 219 7.04 9.16 19.88
CA THR A 219 6.33 10.44 19.84
C THR A 219 4.83 10.27 19.68
N ASP A 220 4.38 9.01 19.64
CA ASP A 220 3.00 8.61 19.39
C ASP A 220 2.40 7.86 20.60
N ASN A 221 1.08 7.68 20.58
CA ASN A 221 0.34 6.93 21.58
C ASN A 221 -0.38 5.72 20.96
N SER A 222 0.28 5.01 20.03
CA SER A 222 -0.34 3.90 19.30
C SER A 222 -0.91 2.84 20.24
N THR A 223 -2.13 2.41 19.93
CA THR A 223 -2.84 1.28 20.55
C THR A 223 -3.06 0.20 19.49
N PRO A 224 -3.44 -1.04 19.87
CA PRO A 224 -3.75 -2.06 18.87
C PRO A 224 -4.87 -1.68 17.89
N ASP A 225 -5.77 -0.78 18.29
CA ASP A 225 -6.91 -0.32 17.48
C ASP A 225 -6.61 0.96 16.69
N ASN A 226 -5.55 1.69 17.05
CA ASN A 226 -5.17 2.94 16.38
C ASN A 226 -3.64 3.08 16.39
N ILE A 227 -3.03 2.74 15.26
CA ILE A 227 -1.58 2.62 15.12
C ILE A 227 -1.07 3.72 14.20
N ASP A 228 -0.11 4.49 14.67
CA ASP A 228 0.70 5.32 13.78
C ASP A 228 1.64 4.39 12.97
N PRO A 229 1.58 4.40 11.62
CA PRO A 229 2.45 3.57 10.78
C PRO A 229 3.95 3.79 11.02
N ASN A 230 4.33 4.94 11.58
CA ASN A 230 5.71 5.31 11.90
C ASN A 230 6.06 5.10 13.39
N SER A 231 5.16 4.51 14.18
CA SER A 231 5.40 4.28 15.60
C SER A 231 6.70 3.48 15.80
N PRO A 232 7.66 3.97 16.61
CA PRO A 232 8.86 3.21 16.95
C PRO A 232 8.54 1.88 17.66
N ARG A 233 7.33 1.74 18.21
CA ARG A 233 6.83 0.51 18.86
C ARG A 233 6.36 -0.53 17.86
N LEU A 234 6.14 -0.18 16.60
CA LEU A 234 5.72 -1.12 15.57
C LEU A 234 6.94 -1.89 15.04
N LEU A 235 6.92 -3.21 15.21
CA LEU A 235 7.91 -4.13 14.67
C LEU A 235 7.30 -4.96 13.55
N TYR A 236 8.07 -5.16 12.49
CA TYR A 236 7.76 -6.17 11.49
C TYR A 236 8.63 -7.39 11.74
N VAL A 237 8.03 -8.58 11.78
CA VAL A 237 8.73 -9.82 12.09
C VAL A 237 8.42 -10.90 11.05
N PRO A 238 9.41 -11.70 10.62
CA PRO A 238 9.14 -12.91 9.85
C PRO A 238 8.29 -13.90 10.65
N VAL A 239 7.32 -14.48 9.97
CA VAL A 239 6.59 -15.68 10.40
C VAL A 239 7.28 -16.88 9.76
N ILE A 240 7.59 -17.89 10.57
CA ILE A 240 8.35 -19.08 10.14
C ILE A 240 7.52 -20.36 10.29
N ASP A 241 7.76 -21.35 9.44
CA ASP A 241 7.03 -22.63 9.46
C ASP A 241 7.27 -23.45 10.73
N ASP A 242 8.50 -23.86 10.96
CA ASP A 242 8.96 -24.54 12.18
C ASP A 242 10.46 -24.35 12.35
N ILE A 243 10.98 -24.79 13.51
CA ILE A 243 12.40 -24.75 13.82
C ILE A 243 12.93 -26.19 13.82
N PRO A 244 13.94 -26.50 12.98
CA PRO A 244 14.60 -27.79 13.00
C PRO A 244 15.01 -28.21 14.42
N LYS A 245 14.83 -29.49 14.75
CA LYS A 245 14.98 -29.98 16.14
C LYS A 245 16.43 -30.21 16.60
N ASN A 246 17.47 -29.88 15.83
CA ASN A 246 18.86 -30.28 16.15
C ASN A 246 19.93 -29.23 15.80
N GLY A 247 20.34 -28.39 16.76
CA GLY A 247 21.49 -27.47 16.62
C GLY A 247 21.15 -26.06 16.10
N ARG A 248 22.14 -25.34 15.54
CA ARG A 248 21.93 -24.02 14.90
C ARG A 248 20.95 -24.21 13.73
N SER A 249 19.71 -23.80 13.97
CA SER A 249 18.58 -24.21 13.14
C SER A 249 18.23 -23.12 12.14
N THR A 250 17.92 -23.48 10.91
CA THR A 250 17.41 -22.55 9.90
C THR A 250 15.89 -22.66 9.83
N ALA A 251 15.18 -21.57 9.63
CA ALA A 251 13.72 -21.58 9.47
C ALA A 251 13.32 -20.98 8.13
N ARG A 252 12.24 -21.49 7.52
CA ARG A 252 11.72 -20.90 6.28
C ARG A 252 10.73 -19.81 6.61
N VAL A 253 10.89 -18.66 5.98
CA VAL A 253 9.93 -17.55 6.06
C VAL A 253 8.69 -17.93 5.26
N VAL A 254 7.53 -17.93 5.91
CA VAL A 254 6.23 -18.22 5.30
C VAL A 254 5.32 -17.00 5.22
N GLY A 255 5.73 -15.89 5.83
CA GLY A 255 5.01 -14.63 5.80
C GLY A 255 5.62 -13.60 6.75
N PHE A 256 4.91 -12.50 6.95
CA PHE A 256 5.32 -11.42 7.85
C PHE A 256 4.14 -10.98 8.71
N ALA A 257 4.43 -10.56 9.94
CA ALA A 257 3.46 -10.04 10.87
C ALA A 257 3.92 -8.69 11.43
N ALA A 258 2.95 -7.85 11.79
CA ALA A 258 3.18 -6.62 12.52
C ALA A 258 2.93 -6.84 14.02
N PHE A 259 3.83 -6.34 14.86
CA PHE A 259 3.78 -6.50 16.30
C PHE A 259 3.98 -5.14 16.98
N LEU A 260 2.95 -4.67 17.69
CA LEU A 260 3.02 -3.45 18.47
C LEU A 260 3.58 -3.77 19.86
N LEU A 261 4.77 -3.25 20.16
CA LEU A 261 5.40 -3.39 21.48
C LEU A 261 4.52 -2.79 22.57
N LYS A 262 4.40 -3.47 23.70
CA LYS A 262 3.85 -2.89 24.92
C LYS A 262 4.77 -1.75 25.39
N ASN A 263 4.19 -0.69 25.95
CA ASN A 263 4.97 0.41 26.53
C ASN A 263 5.53 0.00 27.91
N GLU A 264 6.38 -1.02 27.91
CA GLU A 264 6.97 -1.64 29.08
C GLU A 264 8.36 -2.15 28.71
N LEU A 265 9.38 -1.84 29.52
CA LEU A 265 10.73 -2.35 29.28
C LEU A 265 10.82 -3.83 29.64
N PRO A 266 11.46 -4.67 28.81
CA PRO A 266 11.77 -6.05 29.17
C PRO A 266 12.56 -6.15 30.49
N GLY A 267 12.30 -7.21 31.24
CA GLY A 267 13.11 -7.59 32.40
C GLY A 267 14.56 -7.92 32.04
N ASN A 268 15.37 -8.27 33.04
CA ASN A 268 16.77 -8.65 32.87
C ASN A 268 16.95 -10.16 33.02
N GLY A 269 18.01 -10.70 32.41
CA GLY A 269 18.33 -12.12 32.53
C GLY A 269 17.14 -12.99 32.13
N ASN A 270 16.69 -13.85 33.03
CA ASN A 270 15.61 -14.80 32.76
C ASN A 270 14.23 -14.14 32.58
N ASP A 271 14.05 -12.89 33.02
CA ASP A 271 12.79 -12.16 32.88
C ASP A 271 12.73 -11.30 31.60
N CYS A 272 13.70 -11.44 30.70
CA CYS A 272 13.80 -10.64 29.49
C CYS A 272 12.83 -11.10 28.39
N GLN A 273 11.56 -10.75 28.58
CA GLN A 273 10.46 -11.01 27.64
C GLN A 273 10.11 -9.76 26.82
N ILE A 274 9.82 -9.95 25.53
CA ILE A 274 9.20 -8.91 24.71
C ILE A 274 7.70 -9.20 24.64
N LYS A 275 6.90 -8.28 25.16
CA LYS A 275 5.43 -8.37 25.19
C LYS A 275 4.82 -7.30 24.29
N GLY A 276 3.63 -7.57 23.78
CA GLY A 276 2.91 -6.67 22.88
C GLY A 276 1.77 -7.38 22.17
N TYR A 277 1.35 -6.83 21.04
CA TYR A 277 0.13 -7.23 20.35
C TYR A 277 0.42 -7.47 18.88
N PHE A 278 0.02 -8.61 18.34
CA PHE A 278 -0.08 -8.72 16.89
C PHE A 278 -1.19 -7.80 16.41
N VAL A 279 -0.92 -7.06 15.35
CA VAL A 279 -1.78 -6.00 14.84
C VAL A 279 -1.89 -6.12 13.33
N ARG A 280 -2.98 -5.56 12.80
CA ARG A 280 -3.16 -5.47 11.35
C ARG A 280 -2.65 -4.13 10.86
N VAL A 281 -1.78 -4.17 9.86
CA VAL A 281 -1.20 -2.97 9.27
C VAL A 281 -1.14 -3.15 7.77
N ILE A 282 -1.49 -2.10 7.05
CA ILE A 282 -1.23 -1.99 5.62
C ILE A 282 0.02 -1.15 5.43
N VAL A 283 0.97 -1.69 4.69
CA VAL A 283 2.22 -1.02 4.34
C VAL A 283 2.31 -0.80 2.84
N PRO A 284 2.96 0.28 2.38
CA PRO A 284 3.42 0.36 1.01
C PRO A 284 4.34 -0.83 0.73
N ALA A 285 3.94 -1.75 -0.15
CA ALA A 285 4.72 -2.92 -0.49
C ALA A 285 4.88 -3.03 -2.01
N GLU A 286 6.12 -3.19 -2.45
CA GLU A 286 6.46 -3.32 -3.88
C GLU A 286 6.07 -4.69 -4.45
N GLN A 287 6.04 -5.72 -3.59
CA GLN A 287 5.71 -7.08 -3.98
C GLN A 287 4.66 -7.66 -3.04
N LEU A 288 3.53 -8.05 -3.61
CA LEU A 288 2.43 -8.72 -2.92
C LEU A 288 2.38 -10.19 -3.34
N ASP A 289 1.87 -11.04 -2.45
CA ASP A 289 1.62 -12.45 -2.72
C ASP A 289 0.14 -12.77 -2.55
N ASP A 290 -0.54 -12.98 -3.66
CA ASP A 290 -1.98 -13.30 -3.69
C ASP A 290 -2.28 -14.76 -3.26
N THR A 291 -1.24 -15.59 -3.03
CA THR A 291 -1.38 -17.04 -2.78
C THR A 291 -1.06 -17.47 -1.36
N SER A 292 -0.23 -16.72 -0.64
CA SER A 292 0.18 -17.05 0.74
C SER A 292 -0.87 -16.65 1.78
N ALA A 293 -0.85 -17.31 2.94
CA ALA A 293 -1.66 -16.90 4.08
C ALA A 293 -1.17 -15.56 4.64
N GLY A 294 -2.07 -14.62 4.88
CA GLY A 294 -1.75 -13.34 5.52
C GLY A 294 -1.66 -13.48 7.04
N PHE A 295 -0.67 -12.83 7.67
CA PHE A 295 -0.49 -12.80 9.12
C PHE A 295 -0.70 -11.39 9.71
N GLY A 296 -1.61 -10.62 9.09
CA GLY A 296 -1.97 -9.26 9.52
C GLY A 296 -1.12 -8.14 8.92
N LEU A 297 -0.03 -8.47 8.21
CA LEU A 297 0.70 -7.49 7.41
C LEU A 297 0.33 -7.61 5.94
N TYR A 298 -0.30 -6.55 5.43
CA TYR A 298 -0.75 -6.50 4.05
C TYR A 298 -0.14 -5.30 3.33
N GLY A 299 -0.14 -5.35 2.00
CA GLY A 299 0.07 -4.16 1.18
C GLY A 299 -1.04 -4.02 0.16
N THR A 300 -1.11 -2.84 -0.44
CA THR A 300 -2.16 -2.50 -1.41
C THR A 300 -1.55 -2.10 -2.74
N ARG A 301 -2.26 -2.43 -3.84
CA ARG A 301 -1.88 -2.02 -5.19
C ARG A 301 -3.11 -1.80 -6.05
N LEU A 302 -2.97 -0.96 -7.07
CA LEU A 302 -3.91 -0.96 -8.18
C LEU A 302 -3.75 -2.26 -8.98
N SER A 303 -4.86 -2.85 -9.34
CA SER A 303 -4.99 -3.90 -10.32
C SER A 303 -5.54 -3.25 -11.57
N GLU A 304 -4.79 -3.37 -12.67
CA GLU A 304 -5.35 -3.20 -14.01
C GLU A 304 -6.54 -4.17 -14.22
#